data_AF-A0A0G0PEW2-F1
#
_entry.id   AF-A0A0G0PEW2-F1
#
_cell.length_a   1.000
_cell.length_b   1.000
_cell.length_c   1.000
_cell.angle_alpha   90.00
_cell.angle_beta   90.00
_cell.angle_gamma   90.00
#
_symmetry.space_group_name_H-M   'P 1'
#
loop_
_entity.id
_entity.type
_entity.pdbx_description
1 polymer ?
#
loop_
_entity_poly.entity_id
_entity_poly.type
_entity_poly.pdbx_seq_one_letter_code
_entity_poly.pdbx_strand_id
1 'polypeptide(L)'
;MITTPVKLWRRQKNVAGLIGVTGQILHWTIIRVPAKTFMNEAPYPVVIVELSNKQRMIGQLVDWEEADLKRGRKVIAVLRRSFTADSESIITYAIKFKSL
;
A
#
# COMPACT_ATOMS: atom_id res chain seq x y z
N MET A 1 9.27 -17.64 6.92
CA MET A 1 8.85 -17.38 8.32
C MET A 1 7.33 -17.50 8.36
N ILE A 2 6.78 -18.54 9.00
CA ILE A 2 5.33 -18.78 9.05
C ILE A 2 4.69 -17.62 9.82
N THR A 3 3.75 -16.92 9.19
CA THR A 3 3.00 -15.85 9.85
C THR A 3 1.76 -16.48 10.46
N THR A 4 1.72 -16.60 11.80
CA THR A 4 0.53 -17.13 12.50
C THR A 4 -0.60 -16.08 12.53
N PRO A 5 -1.88 -16.48 12.63
CA PRO A 5 -2.99 -15.53 12.68
C PRO A 5 -2.86 -14.53 13.84
N VAL A 6 -2.40 -15.01 15.00
CA VAL A 6 -2.18 -14.19 16.20
C VAL A 6 -1.11 -13.11 15.96
N LYS A 7 -0.01 -13.46 15.26
CA LYS A 7 1.06 -12.51 14.95
C LYS A 7 0.60 -11.45 13.95
N LEU A 8 -0.23 -11.85 12.98
CA LEU A 8 -0.83 -10.92 12.02
C LEU A 8 -1.77 -9.94 12.72
N TRP A 9 -2.70 -10.45 13.54
CA TRP A 9 -3.64 -9.63 14.29
C TRP A 9 -2.94 -8.60 15.19
N ARG A 10 -1.90 -9.00 15.92
CA ARG A 10 -1.12 -8.09 16.78
C ARG A 10 -0.46 -6.95 15.99
N ARG A 11 0.01 -7.20 14.77
CA ARG A 11 0.67 -6.21 13.90
C ARG A 11 -0.32 -5.25 13.23
N GLN A 12 -1.56 -5.67 13.03
CA GLN A 12 -2.56 -4.93 12.26
C GLN A 12 -3.56 -4.12 13.09
N LYS A 13 -3.40 -4.07 14.43
CA LYS A 13 -4.35 -3.40 15.34
C LYS A 13 -4.72 -1.97 14.93
N ASN A 14 -3.76 -1.24 14.35
CA ASN A 14 -3.94 0.17 14.01
C ASN A 14 -4.26 0.41 12.52
N VAL A 15 -4.36 -0.66 11.72
CA VAL A 15 -4.58 -0.54 10.27
C VAL A 15 -5.98 0.01 9.96
N ALA A 16 -6.98 -0.37 10.75
CA ALA A 16 -8.36 0.06 10.53
C ALA A 16 -8.53 1.59 10.60
N GLY A 17 -7.80 2.27 11.49
CA GLY A 17 -7.86 3.72 11.64
C GLY A 17 -7.25 4.51 10.48
N LEU A 18 -6.52 3.84 9.57
CA LEU A 18 -5.95 4.45 8.38
C LEU A 18 -6.90 4.38 7.18
N ILE A 19 -7.92 3.53 7.21
CA ILE A 19 -8.83 3.34 6.08
C ILE A 19 -9.63 4.62 5.86
N GLY A 20 -9.62 5.13 4.63
CA GLY A 20 -10.34 6.36 4.26
C GLY A 20 -9.60 7.65 4.61
N VAL A 21 -8.43 7.57 5.27
CA VAL A 21 -7.62 8.76 5.56
C VAL A 21 -7.04 9.31 4.26
N THR A 22 -7.27 10.60 4.01
CA THR A 22 -6.76 11.30 2.83
C THR A 22 -5.36 11.85 3.08
N GLY A 23 -4.59 12.00 2.01
CA GLY A 23 -3.26 12.61 2.04
C GLY A 23 -2.83 13.14 0.69
N GLN A 24 -1.55 13.48 0.58
CA GLN A 24 -0.92 13.97 -0.63
C GLN A 24 0.39 13.25 -0.93
N ILE A 25 0.70 13.02 -2.20
CA ILE A 25 1.97 12.43 -2.63
C ILE A 25 3.11 13.45 -2.43
N LEU A 26 4.14 13.08 -1.67
CA LEU A 26 5.38 13.84 -1.54
C LEU A 26 6.38 13.46 -2.62
N HIS A 27 6.62 12.17 -2.78
CA HIS A 27 7.55 11.58 -3.74
C HIS A 27 6.99 10.28 -4.29
N TRP A 28 7.40 9.90 -5.49
CA TRP A 28 6.99 8.66 -6.13
C TRP A 28 8.13 8.06 -6.94
N THR A 29 8.07 6.76 -7.16
CA THR A 29 8.94 6.01 -8.08
C THR A 29 8.17 4.84 -8.67
N ILE A 30 8.62 4.29 -9.79
CA ILE A 30 8.03 3.09 -10.40
C ILE A 30 9.01 1.94 -10.24
N ILE A 31 8.55 0.87 -9.57
CA ILE A 31 9.31 -0.38 -9.50
C ILE A 31 8.99 -1.19 -10.75
N ARG A 32 9.97 -1.29 -11.65
CA ARG A 32 9.89 -2.06 -12.90
C ARG A 32 10.40 -3.49 -12.74
N VAL A 33 11.40 -3.69 -11.89
CA VAL A 33 12.03 -4.99 -11.63
C VAL A 33 11.86 -5.30 -10.13
N PRO A 34 10.76 -5.96 -9.74
CA PRO A 34 10.51 -6.28 -8.34
C PRO A 34 11.12 -7.63 -7.94
N ALA A 35 11.07 -7.95 -6.64
CA ALA A 35 11.32 -9.30 -6.16
C ALA A 35 10.26 -10.29 -6.69
N LYS A 36 10.60 -11.59 -6.70
CA LYS A 36 9.75 -12.68 -7.22
C LYS A 36 8.29 -12.61 -6.72
N THR A 37 8.12 -12.27 -5.45
CA THR A 37 6.84 -12.08 -4.75
C THR A 37 5.93 -11.02 -5.39
N PHE A 38 6.48 -9.98 -5.99
CA PHE A 38 5.72 -8.85 -6.53
C PHE A 38 5.77 -8.78 -8.07
N MET A 39 6.25 -9.83 -8.75
CA MET A 39 6.32 -9.85 -10.22
C MET A 39 4.95 -9.65 -10.87
N ASN A 40 3.89 -10.18 -10.27
CA ASN A 40 2.53 -10.07 -10.80
C ASN A 40 1.96 -8.64 -10.71
N GLU A 41 2.57 -7.78 -9.90
CA GLU A 41 2.14 -6.38 -9.75
C GLU A 41 3.02 -5.44 -10.60
N ALA A 42 4.12 -5.92 -11.20
CA ALA A 42 5.00 -5.04 -11.97
C ALA A 42 4.44 -4.67 -13.36
N PRO A 43 4.65 -3.41 -13.80
CA PRO A 43 5.25 -2.30 -13.06
C PRO A 43 4.24 -1.67 -12.09
N TYR A 44 4.69 -1.31 -10.88
CA TYR A 44 3.85 -0.61 -9.90
C TYR A 44 4.54 0.63 -9.30
N PRO A 45 3.81 1.73 -9.12
CA PRO A 45 4.30 2.92 -8.43
C PRO A 45 4.29 2.72 -6.91
N VAL A 46 5.35 3.22 -6.29
CA VAL A 46 5.49 3.36 -4.85
C VAL A 46 5.55 4.84 -4.53
N VAL A 47 4.76 5.26 -3.54
CA VAL A 47 4.59 6.65 -3.15
C VAL A 47 4.95 6.85 -1.69
N ILE A 48 5.58 7.98 -1.40
CA ILE A 48 5.67 8.54 -0.06
C ILE A 48 4.53 9.55 0.04
N VAL A 49 3.64 9.37 1.00
CA VAL A 49 2.47 10.22 1.20
C VAL A 49 2.50 10.85 2.58
N GLU A 50 2.01 12.09 2.65
CA GLU A 50 1.71 12.78 3.89
C GLU A 50 0.20 12.76 4.09
N LEU A 51 -0.24 12.06 5.12
CA LEU A 51 -1.64 11.96 5.50
C LEU A 51 -2.11 13.23 6.22
N SER A 52 -3.42 13.45 6.28
CA SER A 52 -4.03 14.61 6.94
C SER A 52 -3.65 14.74 8.43
N ASN A 53 -3.33 13.62 9.09
CA ASN A 53 -2.83 13.58 10.46
C ASN A 53 -1.31 13.89 10.59
N LYS A 54 -0.68 14.43 9.54
CA LYS A 54 0.78 14.70 9.41
C LYS A 54 1.68 13.47 9.49
N GLN A 55 1.11 12.26 9.49
CA GLN A 55 1.89 11.04 9.41
C GLN A 55 2.39 10.82 7.99
N ARG A 56 3.67 10.45 7.86
CA ARG A 56 4.24 10.04 6.57
C ARG A 56 4.23 8.53 6.44
N MET A 57 3.76 8.04 5.30
CA MET A 57 3.66 6.63 5.01
C MET A 57 4.21 6.31 3.62
N ILE A 58 4.69 5.08 3.47
CA ILE A 58 5.16 4.54 2.19
C ILE A 58 4.22 3.41 1.82
N GLY A 59 3.79 3.39 0.56
CA GLY A 59 2.94 2.33 0.06
C GLY A 59 2.84 2.35 -1.46
N GLN A 60 2.22 1.33 -2.02
CA GLN A 60 1.95 1.29 -3.45
C GLN A 60 0.75 2.18 -3.78
N LEU A 61 0.79 2.83 -4.95
CA LEU A 61 -0.37 3.50 -5.53
C LEU A 61 -1.09 2.51 -6.46
N VAL A 62 -2.38 2.29 -6.23
CA VAL A 62 -3.23 1.36 -6.98
C VAL A 62 -4.30 2.12 -7.76
N ASP A 63 -4.83 1.49 -8.80
CA ASP A 63 -5.80 2.08 -9.74
C ASP A 63 -5.31 3.46 -10.24
N TRP A 64 -4.07 3.52 -10.74
CA TRP A 64 -3.39 4.76 -11.08
C TRP A 64 -3.24 4.92 -12.60
N GLU A 65 -3.15 6.18 -13.03
CA GLU A 65 -2.72 6.57 -14.37
C GLU A 65 -1.44 7.42 -14.29
N GLU A 66 -0.69 7.56 -15.39
CA GLU A 66 0.56 8.34 -15.38
C GLU A 66 0.36 9.79 -14.90
N ALA A 67 -0.81 10.39 -15.18
CA ALA A 67 -1.18 11.73 -14.73
C ALA A 67 -1.32 11.88 -13.20
N ASP A 68 -1.49 10.76 -12.48
CA ASP A 68 -1.58 10.73 -11.02
C ASP A 68 -0.20 10.76 -10.35
N LEU A 69 0.86 10.38 -11.06
CA LEU A 69 2.23 10.33 -10.56
C LEU A 69 2.86 11.72 -10.53
N LYS A 70 2.32 12.58 -9.67
CA LYS A 70 2.83 13.93 -9.44
C LYS A 70 2.80 14.29 -7.96
N ARG A 71 3.78 15.10 -7.56
CA ARG A 71 3.82 15.66 -6.21
C ARG A 71 2.56 16.51 -5.97
N GLY A 72 2.00 16.39 -4.77
CA GLY A 72 0.77 17.09 -4.37
C GLY A 72 -0.53 16.42 -4.83
N ARG A 73 -0.49 15.32 -5.60
CA ARG A 73 -1.71 14.57 -5.94
C ARG A 73 -2.38 14.08 -4.67
N LYS A 74 -3.69 14.35 -4.55
CA LYS A 74 -4.51 13.85 -3.45
C LYS A 74 -4.74 12.36 -3.58
N VAL A 75 -4.61 11.65 -2.48
CA VAL A 75 -4.80 10.21 -2.39
C VAL A 75 -5.64 9.86 -1.18
N ILE A 76 -6.22 8.66 -1.22
CA ILE A 76 -6.94 8.05 -0.10
C ILE A 76 -6.33 6.70 0.24
N ALA A 77 -6.19 6.42 1.53
CA ALA A 77 -5.74 5.14 2.04
C ALA A 77 -6.85 4.09 1.91
N VAL A 78 -6.57 3.00 1.20
CA VAL A 78 -7.50 1.91 0.92
C VAL A 78 -6.95 0.58 1.42
N LEU A 79 -7.84 -0.28 1.89
CA LEU A 79 -7.48 -1.65 2.24
C LEU A 79 -7.41 -2.49 0.96
N ARG A 80 -6.28 -3.16 0.74
CA ARG A 80 -6.10 -4.10 -0.38
C ARG A 80 -5.53 -5.41 0.12
N ARG A 81 -5.90 -6.50 -0.56
CA ARG A 81 -5.23 -7.78 -0.39
C ARG A 81 -3.76 -7.60 -0.73
N SER A 82 -2.90 -8.02 0.18
CA SER A 82 -1.46 -8.08 -0.01
C SER A 82 -1.07 -9.44 -0.59
N PHE A 83 0.23 -9.68 -0.78
CA PHE A 83 0.72 -10.92 -1.34
C PHE A 83 0.28 -12.15 -0.54
N THR A 84 -0.02 -13.24 -1.26
CA THR A 84 -0.38 -14.55 -0.69
C THR A 84 0.81 -15.47 -0.90
N ALA A 85 1.39 -16.00 0.18
CA ALA A 85 2.60 -16.83 0.10
C ALA A 85 2.32 -18.19 -0.54
N ASP A 86 1.20 -18.81 -0.14
CA ASP A 86 0.73 -20.12 -0.61
C ASP A 86 -0.81 -20.19 -0.53
N SER A 87 -1.44 -21.15 -1.21
CA SER A 87 -2.90 -21.38 -1.17
C SER A 87 -3.43 -21.70 0.24
N GLU A 88 -2.60 -22.30 1.08
CA GLU A 88 -2.92 -22.61 2.48
C GLU A 88 -2.50 -21.50 3.46
N SER A 89 -1.91 -20.42 2.96
CA SER A 89 -1.43 -19.32 3.80
C SER A 89 -2.52 -18.30 4.09
N ILE A 90 -2.34 -17.57 5.21
CA ILE A 90 -3.28 -16.53 5.62
C ILE A 90 -3.28 -15.40 4.60
N ILE A 91 -4.47 -14.99 4.17
CA ILE A 91 -4.65 -13.80 3.35
C ILE A 91 -4.36 -12.57 4.21
N THR A 92 -3.32 -11.84 3.84
CA THR A 92 -2.96 -10.59 4.52
C THR A 92 -3.52 -9.39 3.77
N TYR A 93 -3.98 -8.39 4.52
CA TYR A 93 -4.42 -7.11 3.98
C TYR A 93 -3.45 -6.00 4.37
N ALA A 94 -3.22 -5.06 3.47
CA ALA A 94 -2.33 -3.93 3.67
C ALA A 94 -3.01 -2.64 3.21
N ILE A 95 -2.57 -1.52 3.78
CA ILE A 95 -2.94 -0.20 3.27
C ILE A 95 -2.13 0.06 1.99
N LYS A 96 -2.85 0.34 0.91
CA LYS A 96 -2.31 0.93 -0.31
C LYS A 96 -2.97 2.30 -0.51
N PHE A 97 -2.48 3.08 -1.45
CA PHE A 97 -3.02 4.41 -1.75
C PHE A 97 -3.74 4.38 -3.08
N LYS A 98 -4.86 5.09 -3.19
CA LYS A 98 -5.58 5.30 -4.45
C LYS A 98 -5.65 6.79 -4.73
N SER A 99 -5.50 7.18 -6.00
CA SER A 99 -5.69 8.58 -6.38
C SER A 99 -7.16 8.99 -6.23
N LEU A 100 -7.38 10.25 -5.80
CA LEU A 100 -8.71 10.87 -5.74
C LEU A 100 -9.05 11.62 -7.02
#